data_AF-A0A4V1RX72-F1
#
_entry.id   AF-A0A4V1RX72-F1
#
_cell.length_a   1.000
_cell.length_b   1.000
_cell.length_c   1.000
_cell.angle_alpha   90.00
_cell.angle_beta   90.00
_cell.angle_gamma   90.00
#
_symmetry.space_group_name_H-M   'P 1'
#
loop_
_entity.id
_entity.type
_entity.pdbx_description
1 polymer ?
#
loop_
_entity_poly.entity_id
_entity_poly.type
_entity_poly.pdbx_seq_one_letter_code
_entity_poly.pdbx_strand_id
1 'polypeptide(L)'
;MDSRLHYKQHIARAATKGLGAAMELKRLKGMAPSTTRQLFTAMVAPVVDYASNVWMHACKTASAYAVHRVQRVGAQAIIGSFTSVATGVAEAEAHIATIYERFWRRASKLWVDIHTLPRTNPVRNLLRRIKAFRRFISPLRRIADACKELPRDAMETIQPFALAPWEERMQATLGGQEGEEDDKIKELAKAGWAVRIATSSSARNDLVGMGGTVRIPISLARAGKIIEAFSVTLGTTEEHNPYTAELAAIARGLKYLPEMKYRVVVILT
;
A
#
# COMPACT_ATOMS: atom_id res chain seq x y z
N MET A 1 -13.01 24.70 12.53
CA MET A 1 -12.17 23.92 13.47
C MET A 1 -12.17 24.66 14.80
N ASP A 2 -12.08 23.95 15.94
CA ASP A 2 -11.88 24.59 17.25
C ASP A 2 -10.56 25.39 17.24
N SER A 3 -10.61 26.66 17.62
CA SER A 3 -9.48 27.59 17.58
C SER A 3 -8.29 27.12 18.42
N ARG A 4 -8.53 26.24 19.39
CA ARG A 4 -7.50 25.70 20.28
C ARG A 4 -7.16 24.22 20.00
N LEU A 5 -7.66 23.65 18.89
CA LEU A 5 -7.39 22.27 18.46
C LEU A 5 -7.68 21.21 19.54
N HIS A 6 -8.73 21.38 20.36
CA HIS A 6 -9.11 20.35 21.34
C HIS A 6 -9.89 19.19 20.74
N TYR A 7 -10.38 19.33 19.49
CA TYR A 7 -11.14 18.33 18.75
C TYR A 7 -12.40 17.78 19.46
N LYS A 8 -12.87 18.37 20.56
CA LYS A 8 -14.03 17.87 21.34
C LYS A 8 -15.28 17.72 20.48
N GLN A 9 -15.65 18.76 19.74
CA GLN A 9 -16.81 18.74 18.84
C GLN A 9 -16.64 17.76 17.69
N HIS A 10 -15.41 17.61 17.18
CA HIS A 10 -15.11 16.66 16.10
C HIS A 10 -15.29 15.22 16.58
N ILE A 11 -14.73 14.87 17.74
CA ILE A 11 -14.87 13.54 18.34
C ILE A 11 -16.32 13.25 18.69
N ALA A 12 -17.04 14.21 19.27
CA ALA A 12 -18.46 14.07 19.56
C ALA A 12 -19.28 13.81 18.28
N ARG A 13 -19.04 14.57 17.21
CA ARG A 13 -19.71 14.37 15.92
C ARG A 13 -19.39 13.01 15.30
N ALA A 14 -18.12 12.60 15.33
CA ALA A 14 -17.68 11.29 14.84
C ALA A 14 -18.33 10.16 15.63
N ALA A 15 -18.38 10.26 16.96
CA ALA A 15 -19.03 9.29 17.83
C ALA A 15 -20.55 9.23 17.59
N THR A 16 -21.25 10.36 17.46
CA THR A 16 -22.69 10.37 17.18
C THR A 16 -23.01 9.74 15.82
N LYS A 17 -22.26 10.09 14.77
CA LYS A 17 -22.44 9.49 13.44
C LYS A 17 -22.10 8.01 13.42
N GLY A 18 -20.99 7.64 14.04
CA GLY A 18 -20.55 6.25 14.17
C GLY A 18 -21.56 5.41 14.96
N LEU A 19 -22.16 5.98 16.02
CA LEU A 19 -23.21 5.33 16.79
C LEU A 19 -24.46 5.09 15.94
N GLY A 20 -24.87 6.07 15.14
CA GLY A 20 -25.97 5.91 14.18
C GLY A 20 -25.70 4.75 13.23
N ALA A 21 -24.54 4.73 12.58
CA ALA A 21 -24.14 3.64 11.69
C ALA A 21 -24.11 2.27 12.40
N ALA A 22 -23.62 2.21 13.65
CA ALA A 22 -23.59 0.99 14.44
C ALA A 22 -25.00 0.52 14.85
N MET A 23 -25.93 1.45 15.09
CA MET A 23 -27.33 1.11 15.37
C MET A 23 -28.03 0.58 14.12
N GLU A 24 -27.79 1.15 12.94
CA GLU A 24 -28.31 0.59 11.69
C GLU A 24 -27.75 -0.80 11.43
N LEU A 25 -26.45 -1.02 11.65
CA LEU A 25 -25.85 -2.35 11.59
C LEU A 25 -26.52 -3.33 12.55
N LYS A 26 -26.80 -2.90 13.78
CA LYS A 26 -27.49 -3.72 14.80
C LYS A 26 -28.93 -4.07 14.42
N ARG A 27 -29.59 -3.27 13.58
CA ARG A 27 -30.95 -3.57 13.09
C ARG A 27 -30.98 -4.68 12.06
N LEU A 28 -29.88 -4.90 11.34
CA LEU A 28 -29.76 -6.02 10.39
C LEU A 28 -29.65 -7.33 11.19
N LYS A 29 -30.68 -8.19 11.08
CA LYS A 29 -30.75 -9.48 11.75
C LYS A 29 -30.46 -10.62 10.76
N GLY A 30 -29.96 -11.75 11.29
CA GLY A 30 -29.81 -13.00 10.52
C GLY A 30 -28.61 -13.05 9.57
N MET A 31 -27.70 -12.09 9.64
CA MET A 31 -26.47 -12.07 8.85
C MET A 31 -25.37 -12.90 9.51
N ALA A 32 -24.52 -13.54 8.70
CA ALA A 32 -23.34 -14.23 9.20
C ALA A 32 -22.38 -13.22 9.89
N PRO A 33 -21.75 -13.58 11.03
CA PRO A 33 -20.83 -12.69 11.74
C PRO A 33 -19.67 -12.15 10.87
N SER A 34 -19.21 -12.93 9.89
CA SER A 34 -18.20 -12.51 8.91
C SER A 34 -18.67 -11.32 8.06
N THR A 35 -19.87 -11.41 7.49
CA THR A 35 -20.47 -10.35 6.67
C THR A 35 -20.76 -9.10 7.51
N THR A 36 -21.30 -9.27 8.72
CA THR A 36 -21.57 -8.15 9.64
C THR A 36 -20.27 -7.44 10.03
N ARG A 37 -19.17 -8.18 10.20
CA ARG A 37 -17.84 -7.62 10.49
C ARG A 37 -17.26 -6.85 9.32
N GLN A 38 -17.46 -7.33 8.10
CA GLN A 38 -17.10 -6.58 6.88
C GLN A 38 -17.90 -5.26 6.81
N LEU A 39 -19.21 -5.31 7.06
CA LEU A 39 -20.06 -4.12 7.11
C LEU A 39 -19.64 -3.13 8.20
N PHE A 40 -19.27 -3.61 9.39
CA PHE A 40 -18.71 -2.77 10.44
C PHE A 40 -17.43 -2.06 9.97
N THR A 41 -16.53 -2.80 9.35
CA THR A 41 -15.24 -2.29 8.85
C THR A 41 -15.42 -1.28 7.72
N ALA A 42 -16.46 -1.44 6.90
CA ALA A 42 -16.75 -0.56 5.78
C ALA A 42 -17.56 0.68 6.17
N MET A 43 -18.51 0.58 7.11
CA MET A 43 -19.45 1.67 7.43
C MET A 43 -19.16 2.38 8.74
N VAL A 44 -18.86 1.65 9.81
CA VAL A 44 -18.77 2.21 11.17
C VAL A 44 -17.34 2.66 11.46
N ALA A 45 -16.36 1.79 11.22
CA ALA A 45 -14.96 2.08 11.53
C ALA A 45 -14.44 3.33 10.80
N PRO A 46 -14.70 3.58 9.50
CA PRO A 46 -14.15 4.74 8.81
C PRO A 46 -14.71 6.07 9.32
N VAL A 47 -15.98 6.11 9.77
CA VAL A 47 -16.62 7.32 10.31
C VAL A 47 -15.95 7.75 11.61
N VAL A 48 -15.61 6.78 12.45
CA VAL A 48 -14.95 7.02 13.74
C VAL A 48 -13.45 7.22 13.58
N ASP A 49 -12.80 6.45 12.70
CA ASP A 49 -11.34 6.46 12.55
C ASP A 49 -10.82 7.60 11.66
N TYR A 50 -11.70 8.32 10.97
CA TYR A 50 -11.33 9.43 10.10
C TYR A 50 -10.48 10.46 10.85
N ALA A 51 -9.31 10.80 10.27
CA ALA A 51 -8.33 11.72 10.83
C ALA A 51 -7.88 11.40 12.28
N SER A 52 -8.02 10.15 12.74
CA SER A 52 -7.63 9.71 14.10
C SER A 52 -6.17 10.00 14.41
N ASN A 53 -5.27 9.85 13.44
CA ASN A 53 -3.87 10.27 13.52
C ASN A 53 -3.67 11.74 13.94
N VAL A 54 -4.64 12.62 13.68
CA VAL A 54 -4.60 14.04 14.06
C VAL A 54 -5.19 14.26 15.44
N TRP A 55 -6.36 13.71 15.77
CA TRP A 55 -7.09 14.06 17.00
C TRP A 55 -7.00 13.04 18.13
N MET A 56 -6.47 11.82 17.91
CA MET A 56 -6.40 10.78 18.95
C MET A 56 -5.67 11.24 20.22
N HIS A 57 -4.70 12.13 20.08
CA HIS A 57 -3.94 12.73 21.17
C HIS A 57 -4.82 13.56 22.14
N ALA A 58 -5.96 14.07 21.64
CA ALA A 58 -6.93 14.88 22.39
C ALA A 58 -8.08 14.03 22.94
N CYS A 59 -8.12 12.73 22.65
CA CYS A 59 -9.12 11.81 23.18
C CYS A 59 -8.86 11.59 24.68
N LYS A 60 -9.56 12.35 25.52
CA LYS A 60 -9.57 12.19 26.99
C LYS A 60 -10.66 11.21 27.41
N THR A 61 -10.69 10.85 28.70
CA THR A 61 -11.62 9.85 29.29
C THR A 61 -13.07 10.01 28.83
N ALA A 62 -13.65 11.21 28.89
CA ALA A 62 -15.05 11.45 28.50
C ALA A 62 -15.31 11.25 27.00
N SER A 63 -14.42 11.72 26.12
CA SER A 63 -14.55 11.53 24.67
C SER A 63 -14.22 10.09 24.24
N ALA A 64 -13.30 9.43 24.96
CA ALA A 64 -12.97 8.04 24.75
C ALA A 64 -14.19 7.15 25.02
N TYR A 65 -14.95 7.42 26.08
CA TYR A 65 -16.18 6.67 26.38
C TYR A 65 -17.18 6.70 25.22
N ALA A 66 -17.38 7.85 24.58
CA ALA A 66 -18.28 7.96 23.43
C ALA A 66 -17.82 7.10 22.24
N VAL A 67 -16.51 7.06 21.98
CA VAL A 67 -15.92 6.25 20.90
C VAL A 67 -15.99 4.75 21.24
N HIS A 68 -15.64 4.36 22.47
CA HIS A 68 -15.79 2.98 22.96
C HIS A 68 -17.24 2.50 22.94
N ARG A 69 -18.21 3.39 23.15
CA ARG A 69 -19.64 3.05 23.02
C ARG A 69 -19.99 2.63 21.58
N VAL A 70 -19.46 3.31 20.57
CA VAL A 70 -19.68 2.93 19.15
C VAL A 70 -19.13 1.53 18.89
N GLN A 71 -17.91 1.28 19.34
CA GLN A 71 -17.25 -0.02 19.20
C GLN A 71 -18.02 -1.14 19.89
N ARG A 72 -18.45 -0.92 21.13
CA ARG A 72 -19.27 -1.88 21.88
C ARG A 72 -20.55 -2.24 21.14
N VAL A 73 -21.28 -1.24 20.64
CA VAL A 73 -22.53 -1.48 19.90
C VAL A 73 -22.26 -2.23 18.59
N GLY A 74 -21.19 -1.90 17.87
CA GLY A 74 -20.78 -2.61 16.66
C GLY A 74 -20.37 -4.06 16.92
N ALA A 75 -19.58 -4.31 17.96
CA ALA A 75 -19.18 -5.66 18.37
C ALA A 75 -20.39 -6.51 18.78
N GLN A 76 -21.31 -5.93 19.57
CA GLN A 76 -22.58 -6.58 19.93
C GLN A 76 -23.44 -6.90 18.71
N ALA A 77 -23.46 -6.04 17.69
CA ALA A 77 -24.18 -6.29 16.44
C ALA A 77 -23.59 -7.47 15.65
N ILE A 78 -22.27 -7.65 15.68
CA ILE A 78 -21.58 -8.73 14.96
C ILE A 78 -21.83 -10.09 15.60
N ILE A 79 -21.75 -10.17 16.93
CA ILE A 79 -21.97 -11.42 17.66
C ILE A 79 -23.47 -11.73 17.82
N GLY A 80 -24.31 -10.70 17.78
CA GLY A 80 -25.71 -10.81 18.18
C GLY A 80 -25.88 -10.93 19.70
N SER A 81 -24.94 -10.39 20.47
CA SER A 81 -24.88 -10.57 21.92
C SER A 81 -25.79 -9.61 22.70
N PHE A 82 -26.01 -9.93 23.98
CA PHE A 82 -26.72 -9.06 24.92
C PHE A 82 -26.00 -7.73 25.14
N THR A 83 -26.75 -6.72 25.55
CA THR A 83 -26.23 -5.37 25.85
C THR A 83 -25.31 -5.33 27.07
N SER A 84 -25.42 -6.32 27.96
CA SER A 84 -24.63 -6.47 29.19
C SER A 84 -23.22 -7.05 28.98
N VAL A 85 -22.91 -7.58 27.79
CA VAL A 85 -21.60 -8.19 27.53
C VAL A 85 -20.48 -7.16 27.67
N ALA A 86 -19.43 -7.54 28.40
CA ALA A 86 -18.24 -6.72 28.59
C ALA A 86 -17.59 -6.36 27.24
N THR A 87 -17.11 -5.12 27.11
CA THR A 87 -16.62 -4.61 25.81
C THR A 87 -15.42 -5.39 25.30
N GLY A 88 -14.47 -5.75 26.17
CA GLY A 88 -13.31 -6.56 25.76
C GLY A 88 -13.69 -7.95 25.25
N VAL A 89 -14.68 -8.60 25.87
CA VAL A 89 -15.19 -9.91 25.43
C VAL A 89 -15.88 -9.76 24.07
N ALA A 90 -16.75 -8.76 23.92
CA ALA A 90 -17.42 -8.51 22.65
C ALA A 90 -16.43 -8.17 21.52
N GLU A 91 -15.36 -7.41 21.79
CA GLU A 91 -14.34 -7.11 20.78
C GLU A 91 -13.56 -8.37 20.38
N ALA A 92 -13.19 -9.21 21.34
CA ALA A 92 -12.46 -10.45 21.10
C ALA A 92 -13.29 -11.47 20.31
N GLU A 93 -14.52 -11.74 20.73
CA GLU A 93 -15.44 -12.68 20.06
C GLU A 93 -15.86 -12.18 18.68
N ALA A 94 -16.02 -10.86 18.51
CA ALA A 94 -16.30 -10.27 17.21
C ALA A 94 -15.03 -10.24 16.32
N HIS A 95 -13.86 -10.58 16.85
CA HIS A 95 -12.54 -10.53 16.22
C HIS A 95 -12.38 -9.25 15.39
N ILE A 96 -12.46 -8.12 16.11
CA ILE A 96 -12.23 -6.76 15.58
C ILE A 96 -11.03 -6.17 16.32
N ALA A 97 -10.16 -5.47 15.60
CA ALA A 97 -9.09 -4.70 16.21
C ALA A 97 -9.63 -3.62 17.16
N THR A 98 -8.95 -3.41 18.29
CA THR A 98 -9.35 -2.39 19.25
C THR A 98 -9.30 -0.99 18.62
N ILE A 99 -10.05 -0.03 19.18
CA ILE A 99 -10.02 1.36 18.70
C ILE A 99 -8.59 1.90 18.71
N TYR A 100 -7.85 1.61 19.78
CA TYR A 100 -6.47 2.06 19.94
C TYR A 100 -5.58 1.51 18.82
N GLU A 101 -5.64 0.21 18.55
CA GLU A 101 -4.89 -0.42 17.45
C GLU A 101 -5.24 0.18 16.09
N ARG A 102 -6.52 0.43 15.81
CA ARG A 102 -6.92 1.03 14.52
C ARG A 102 -6.37 2.44 14.35
N PHE A 103 -6.43 3.26 15.39
CA PHE A 103 -5.89 4.61 15.36
C PHE A 103 -4.37 4.59 15.20
N TRP A 104 -3.70 3.71 15.94
CA TRP A 104 -2.26 3.56 15.85
C TRP A 104 -1.81 2.99 14.50
N ARG A 105 -2.54 2.04 13.92
CA ARG A 105 -2.29 1.55 12.57
C ARG A 105 -2.35 2.67 11.53
N ARG A 106 -3.32 3.59 11.65
CA ARG A 106 -3.41 4.77 10.77
C ARG A 106 -2.30 5.79 11.04
N ALA A 107 -1.91 5.98 12.29
CA ALA A 107 -0.80 6.85 12.67
C ALA A 107 0.55 6.34 12.14
N SER A 108 0.83 5.04 12.32
CA SER A 108 2.01 4.37 11.77
C SER A 108 1.99 4.41 10.25
N LYS A 109 0.84 4.15 9.62
CA LYS A 109 0.70 4.27 8.17
C LYS A 109 1.04 5.67 7.68
N LEU A 110 0.49 6.72 8.30
CA LEU A 110 0.86 8.10 7.96
C LEU A 110 2.38 8.33 8.11
N TRP A 111 2.99 7.81 9.17
CA TRP A 111 4.43 7.96 9.39
C TRP A 111 5.25 7.32 8.26
N VAL A 112 4.92 6.08 7.89
CA VAL A 112 5.54 5.35 6.79
C VAL A 112 5.29 6.06 5.47
N ASP A 113 4.04 6.43 5.17
CA ASP A 113 3.66 7.14 3.95
C ASP A 113 4.45 8.44 3.78
N ILE A 114 4.66 9.22 4.85
CA ILE A 114 5.51 10.42 4.74
C ILE A 114 6.96 10.05 4.47
N HIS A 115 7.45 8.91 4.98
CA HIS A 115 8.84 8.47 4.78
C HIS A 115 9.12 7.91 3.40
N THR A 116 8.12 7.32 2.76
CA THR A 116 8.22 6.80 1.39
C THR A 116 8.09 7.90 0.33
N LEU A 117 7.67 9.12 0.69
CA LEU A 117 7.61 10.22 -0.27
C LEU A 117 9.00 10.66 -0.76
N PRO A 118 9.11 11.14 -2.03
CA PRO A 118 10.33 11.71 -2.56
C PRO A 118 10.86 12.87 -1.70
N ARG A 119 12.19 13.04 -1.66
CA ARG A 119 12.84 14.12 -0.91
C ARG A 119 12.44 15.53 -1.39
N THR A 120 11.96 15.65 -2.63
CA THR A 120 11.43 16.89 -3.21
C THR A 120 10.06 17.27 -2.65
N ASN A 121 9.33 16.34 -2.03
CA ASN A 121 7.98 16.59 -1.53
C ASN A 121 7.99 17.54 -0.31
N PRO A 122 7.15 18.60 -0.28
CA PRO A 122 7.12 19.55 0.83
C PRO A 122 6.73 18.89 2.17
N VAL A 123 5.89 17.86 2.16
CA VAL A 123 5.46 17.13 3.37
C VAL A 123 6.61 16.35 3.99
N ARG A 124 7.48 15.74 3.16
CA ARG A 124 8.72 15.11 3.65
C ARG A 124 9.62 16.12 4.34
N ASN A 125 9.71 17.33 3.79
CA ASN A 125 10.50 18.43 4.36
C ASN A 125 9.93 18.95 5.68
N LEU A 126 8.62 18.82 5.94
CA LEU A 126 8.02 19.17 7.23
C LEU A 126 8.56 18.31 8.38
N LEU A 127 8.97 17.07 8.13
CA LEU A 127 9.57 16.22 9.15
C LEU A 127 10.88 16.79 9.70
N ARG A 128 11.70 17.42 8.84
CA ARG A 128 12.92 18.14 9.28
C ARG A 128 12.59 19.33 10.18
N ARG A 129 11.41 19.92 9.99
CA ARG A 129 10.91 21.07 10.75
C ARG A 129 10.15 20.70 12.02
N ILE A 130 10.04 19.41 12.37
CA ILE A 130 9.51 18.99 13.67
C ILE A 130 10.50 19.43 14.76
N LYS A 131 10.39 20.70 15.14
CA LYS A 131 11.14 21.28 16.25
C LYS A 131 10.67 20.65 17.55
N ALA A 132 11.60 20.49 18.49
CA ALA A 132 11.34 20.00 19.84
C ALA A 132 10.65 21.08 20.70
N PHE A 133 9.45 21.53 20.30
CA PHE A 133 8.65 22.38 21.15
C PHE A 133 8.19 21.58 22.37
N ARG A 134 8.82 21.84 23.53
CA ARG A 134 8.56 21.10 24.77
C ARG A 134 7.21 21.45 25.42
N ARG A 135 6.70 22.67 25.18
CA ARG A 135 5.46 23.16 25.81
C ARG A 135 4.18 22.61 25.16
N PHE A 136 4.16 22.49 23.84
CA PHE A 136 3.01 21.98 23.08
C PHE A 136 3.48 20.93 22.08
N ILE A 137 3.30 19.67 22.44
CA ILE A 137 3.71 18.53 21.61
C ILE A 137 2.67 18.36 20.49
N SER A 138 3.12 18.46 19.24
CA SER A 138 2.24 18.25 18.08
C SER A 138 1.84 16.78 17.93
N PRO A 139 0.68 16.46 17.33
CA PRO A 139 0.26 15.08 17.10
C PRO A 139 1.30 14.28 16.30
N LEU A 140 1.85 14.91 15.25
CA LEU A 140 2.91 14.33 14.43
C LEU A 140 4.19 14.06 15.23
N ARG A 141 4.52 14.90 16.23
CA ARG A 141 5.66 14.66 17.12
C ARG A 141 5.43 13.45 18.02
N ARG A 142 4.22 13.25 18.54
CA ARG A 142 3.89 12.06 19.36
C ARG A 142 4.04 10.78 18.54
N ILE A 143 3.58 10.79 17.30
CA ILE A 143 3.78 9.68 16.36
C ILE A 143 5.26 9.47 16.09
N ALA A 144 6.00 10.55 15.78
CA ALA A 144 7.44 10.49 15.55
C ALA A 144 8.21 9.92 16.75
N ASP A 145 7.77 10.25 17.97
CA ASP A 145 8.42 9.80 19.20
C ASP A 145 8.21 8.30 19.46
N ALA A 146 7.07 7.77 19.05
CA ALA A 146 6.73 6.37 19.23
C ALA A 146 7.16 5.49 18.03
N CYS A 147 7.43 6.09 16.87
CA CYS A 147 7.99 5.44 15.68
C CYS A 147 9.50 5.68 15.51
N LYS A 148 10.24 6.03 16.57
CA LYS A 148 11.68 6.34 16.47
C LYS A 148 12.53 5.16 16.02
N GLU A 149 12.14 3.96 16.44
CA GLU A 149 12.89 2.71 16.24
C GLU A 149 12.74 2.15 14.83
N LEU A 150 11.81 2.66 14.04
CA LEU A 150 11.62 2.19 12.67
C LEU A 150 12.83 2.59 11.79
N PRO A 151 13.43 1.65 11.05
CA PRO A 151 14.53 1.94 10.13
C PRO A 151 14.10 2.95 9.08
N ARG A 152 14.65 4.17 9.14
CA ARG A 152 14.27 5.25 8.21
C ARG A 152 14.94 5.12 6.85
N ASP A 153 16.14 4.53 6.84
CA ASP A 153 16.99 4.43 5.66
C ASP A 153 16.65 3.20 4.80
N ALA A 154 15.93 2.23 5.36
CA ALA A 154 15.45 1.05 4.64
C ALA A 154 14.12 1.29 3.89
N MET A 155 13.46 2.44 4.10
CA MET A 155 12.16 2.70 3.45
C MET A 155 12.37 3.10 1.99
N GLU A 156 11.73 2.36 1.09
CA GLU A 156 11.73 2.69 -0.33
C GLU A 156 11.09 4.06 -0.59
N THR A 157 11.57 4.74 -1.63
CA THR A 157 10.94 5.99 -2.10
C THR A 157 9.92 5.66 -3.17
N ILE A 158 8.64 5.80 -2.84
CA ILE A 158 7.52 5.62 -3.75
C ILE A 158 7.31 6.91 -4.53
N GLN A 159 7.59 6.87 -5.84
CA GLN A 159 7.26 7.98 -6.73
C GLN A 159 5.74 8.05 -6.93
N PRO A 160 5.15 9.27 -6.92
CA PRO A 160 3.69 9.44 -7.05
C PRO A 160 3.18 8.93 -8.40
N PHE A 161 4.00 9.02 -9.44
CA PHE A 161 3.73 8.49 -10.76
C PHE A 161 4.96 7.75 -11.26
N ALA A 162 4.76 6.59 -11.90
CA ALA A 162 5.83 5.85 -12.56
C ALA A 162 6.32 6.55 -13.84
N LEU A 163 5.42 7.25 -14.53
CA LEU A 163 5.67 8.12 -15.69
C LEU A 163 4.94 9.44 -15.48
N ALA A 164 5.40 10.52 -16.09
CA ALA A 164 4.70 11.79 -15.95
C ALA A 164 3.29 11.69 -16.57
N PRO A 165 2.26 12.37 -16.02
CA PRO A 165 0.89 12.26 -16.55
C PRO A 165 0.72 12.65 -18.01
N TRP A 166 1.61 13.50 -18.53
CA TRP A 166 1.65 13.98 -19.91
C TRP A 166 2.57 13.16 -20.82
N GLU A 167 3.24 12.13 -20.32
CA GLU A 167 4.01 11.20 -21.15
C GLU A 167 3.10 10.12 -21.73
N GLU A 168 3.32 9.79 -23.00
CA GLU A 168 2.63 8.69 -23.65
C GLU A 168 2.97 7.37 -22.95
N ARG A 169 1.91 6.63 -22.55
CA ARG A 169 2.08 5.32 -21.92
C ARG A 169 2.30 4.27 -22.99
N MET A 170 3.25 3.37 -22.74
CA MET A 170 3.42 2.18 -23.57
C MET A 170 2.16 1.32 -23.50
N GLN A 171 1.63 0.91 -24.66
CA GLN A 171 0.58 -0.10 -24.74
C GLN A 171 1.23 -1.46 -24.49
N ALA A 172 0.84 -2.13 -23.40
CA ALA A 172 1.28 -3.47 -23.07
C ALA A 172 0.11 -4.44 -23.20
N THR A 173 0.28 -5.49 -24.00
CA THR A 173 -0.62 -6.64 -24.07
C THR A 173 0.04 -7.80 -23.33
N LEU A 174 -0.60 -8.29 -22.27
CA LEU A 174 -0.12 -9.41 -21.47
C LEU A 174 -0.80 -10.69 -21.97
N GLY A 175 -0.01 -11.70 -22.35
CA GLY A 175 -0.55 -13.02 -22.68
C GLY A 175 -0.92 -13.80 -21.42
N GLY A 176 -2.05 -14.52 -21.43
CA GLY A 176 -2.51 -15.27 -20.25
C GLY A 176 -4.01 -15.53 -20.15
N GLN A 177 -4.83 -14.97 -21.05
CA GLN A 177 -6.19 -15.46 -21.28
C GLN A 177 -6.19 -16.17 -22.62
N GLU A 178 -6.41 -17.49 -22.62
CA GLU A 178 -6.56 -18.27 -23.85
C GLU A 178 -7.60 -17.60 -24.77
N GLY A 179 -7.12 -16.99 -25.84
CA GLY A 179 -7.91 -16.18 -26.78
C GLY A 179 -7.05 -15.67 -27.94
N GLU A 180 -7.70 -15.12 -28.98
CA GLU A 180 -7.08 -14.64 -30.23
C GLU A 180 -5.90 -13.66 -30.04
N GLU A 181 -5.76 -13.03 -28.87
CA GLU A 181 -4.67 -12.11 -28.56
C GLU A 181 -3.33 -12.82 -28.34
N ASP A 182 -3.32 -14.04 -27.78
CA ASP A 182 -2.09 -14.82 -27.59
C ASP A 182 -1.48 -15.27 -28.93
N ASP A 183 -2.33 -15.61 -29.90
CA ASP A 183 -1.88 -15.97 -31.25
C ASP A 183 -1.32 -14.76 -31.98
N LYS A 184 -1.92 -13.56 -31.80
CA LYS A 184 -1.38 -12.30 -32.30
C LYS A 184 -0.03 -11.96 -31.65
N ILE A 185 0.14 -12.18 -30.35
CA ILE A 185 1.42 -11.97 -29.64
C ILE A 185 2.48 -12.95 -30.18
N LYS A 186 2.14 -14.22 -30.39
CA LYS A 186 3.04 -15.24 -30.98
C LYS A 186 3.42 -14.90 -32.42
N GLU A 187 2.48 -14.43 -33.23
CA GLU A 187 2.74 -13.95 -34.60
C GLU A 187 3.66 -12.73 -34.61
N LEU A 188 3.41 -11.74 -33.74
CA LEU A 188 4.30 -10.59 -33.55
C LEU A 188 5.69 -11.01 -33.05
N ALA A 189 5.77 -12.03 -32.20
CA ALA A 189 7.03 -12.61 -31.75
C ALA A 189 7.78 -13.33 -32.87
N LYS A 190 7.10 -13.86 -33.89
CA LYS A 190 7.74 -14.44 -35.09
C LYS A 190 8.21 -13.37 -36.08
N ALA A 191 7.64 -12.16 -36.03
CA ALA A 191 7.99 -11.10 -36.95
C ALA A 191 9.48 -10.71 -36.84
N GLY A 192 10.19 -10.68 -37.97
CA GLY A 192 11.64 -10.47 -38.03
C GLY A 192 12.13 -9.10 -37.52
N TRP A 193 11.22 -8.15 -37.30
CA TRP A 193 11.50 -6.77 -36.89
C TRP A 193 11.25 -6.50 -35.40
N ALA A 194 10.67 -7.44 -34.66
CA ALA A 194 10.42 -7.31 -33.22
C ALA A 194 11.69 -7.60 -32.40
N VAL A 195 11.87 -6.83 -31.33
CA VAL A 195 12.90 -7.08 -30.31
C VAL A 195 12.38 -8.17 -29.37
N ARG A 196 13.21 -9.17 -29.07
CA ARG A 196 12.83 -10.27 -28.17
C ARG A 196 13.71 -10.24 -26.93
N ILE A 197 13.08 -10.26 -25.77
CA ILE A 197 13.75 -10.35 -24.49
C ILE A 197 13.22 -11.61 -23.82
N ALA A 198 14.09 -12.55 -23.48
CA ALA A 198 13.75 -13.64 -22.57
C ALA A 198 14.42 -13.39 -21.23
N THR A 199 13.67 -13.46 -20.15
CA THR A 199 14.14 -13.24 -18.78
C THR A 199 13.81 -14.44 -17.93
N SER A 200 14.63 -14.70 -16.92
CA SER A 200 14.39 -15.77 -15.95
C SER A 200 14.94 -15.34 -14.60
N SER A 201 14.29 -15.80 -13.53
CA SER A 201 14.79 -15.65 -12.16
C SER A 201 15.30 -16.96 -11.60
N SER A 202 16.19 -16.87 -10.61
CA SER A 202 16.65 -18.02 -9.85
C SER A 202 16.74 -17.65 -8.38
N ALA A 203 16.25 -18.52 -7.51
CA ALA A 203 16.47 -18.46 -6.08
C ALA A 203 17.02 -19.81 -5.62
N ARG A 204 18.31 -19.87 -5.29
CA ARG A 204 18.99 -21.11 -4.89
C ARG A 204 20.10 -20.80 -3.89
N ASN A 205 20.26 -21.67 -2.89
CA ASN A 205 21.28 -21.54 -1.85
C ASN A 205 21.24 -20.16 -1.16
N ASP A 206 20.04 -19.71 -0.77
CA ASP A 206 19.79 -18.41 -0.12
C ASP A 206 20.22 -17.18 -0.93
N LEU A 207 20.49 -17.36 -2.23
CA LEU A 207 20.83 -16.29 -3.16
C LEU A 207 19.77 -16.19 -4.24
N VAL A 208 19.44 -14.94 -4.57
CA VAL A 208 18.52 -14.60 -5.66
C VAL A 208 19.30 -13.97 -6.79
N GLY A 209 19.13 -14.51 -7.99
CA GLY A 209 19.76 -14.05 -9.22
C GLY A 209 18.74 -13.83 -10.33
N MET A 210 19.15 -13.03 -11.30
CA MET A 210 18.41 -12.78 -12.53
C MET A 210 19.26 -13.14 -13.74
N GLY A 211 18.60 -13.57 -14.81
CA GLY A 211 19.22 -13.81 -16.10
C GLY A 211 18.31 -13.38 -17.23
N GLY A 212 18.90 -13.11 -18.39
CA GLY A 212 18.13 -12.85 -19.58
C GLY A 212 18.98 -12.76 -20.84
N THR A 213 18.30 -12.87 -21.97
CA THR A 213 18.89 -12.69 -23.29
C THR A 213 18.04 -11.72 -24.11
N VAL A 214 18.70 -10.77 -24.75
CA VAL A 214 18.09 -9.73 -25.58
C VAL A 214 18.54 -9.97 -27.01
N ARG A 215 17.59 -10.22 -27.91
CA ARG A 215 17.83 -10.33 -29.35
C ARG A 215 17.31 -9.09 -30.06
N ILE A 216 18.25 -8.33 -30.62
CA ILE A 216 17.97 -7.11 -31.40
C ILE A 216 18.08 -7.46 -32.90
N PRO A 217 17.08 -7.12 -33.73
CA PRO A 217 17.13 -7.40 -35.16
C PRO A 217 18.21 -6.56 -35.87
N ILE A 218 18.76 -7.10 -36.95
CA ILE A 218 19.86 -6.52 -37.74
C ILE A 218 19.53 -5.11 -38.24
N SER A 219 18.25 -4.83 -38.52
CA SER A 219 17.76 -3.50 -38.91
C SER A 219 17.96 -2.40 -37.86
N LEU A 220 18.40 -2.75 -36.65
CA LEU A 220 18.61 -1.84 -35.52
C LEU A 220 20.02 -1.92 -34.90
N ALA A 221 20.78 -2.98 -35.18
CA ALA A 221 22.09 -3.19 -34.59
C ALA A 221 23.15 -2.28 -35.24
N ARG A 222 23.41 -1.10 -34.67
CA ARG A 222 24.49 -0.19 -35.13
C ARG A 222 25.90 -0.79 -35.03
N ALA A 223 26.10 -1.88 -34.30
CA ALA A 223 27.42 -2.44 -33.97
C ALA A 223 27.54 -3.97 -34.16
N GLY A 224 26.67 -4.60 -34.96
CA GLY A 224 26.78 -6.04 -35.27
C GLY A 224 26.49 -7.02 -34.12
N LYS A 225 26.17 -6.53 -32.91
CA LYS A 225 25.72 -7.38 -31.80
C LYS A 225 24.24 -7.66 -31.89
N ILE A 226 23.92 -8.91 -32.22
CA ILE A 226 22.56 -9.40 -32.45
C ILE A 226 21.94 -9.96 -31.15
N ILE A 227 22.77 -10.42 -30.22
CA ILE A 227 22.36 -11.08 -28.98
C ILE A 227 23.24 -10.58 -27.82
N GLU A 228 22.61 -10.06 -26.76
CA GLU A 228 23.27 -9.74 -25.48
C GLU A 228 22.65 -10.62 -24.40
N ALA A 229 23.47 -11.40 -23.70
CA ALA A 229 23.05 -12.20 -22.56
C ALA A 229 23.60 -11.59 -21.26
N PHE A 230 22.80 -11.63 -20.20
CA PHE A 230 23.22 -11.17 -18.88
C PHE A 230 22.80 -12.15 -17.80
N SER A 231 23.60 -12.24 -16.76
CA SER A 231 23.29 -12.93 -15.51
C SER A 231 23.91 -12.14 -14.37
N VAL A 232 23.12 -11.87 -13.33
CA VAL A 232 23.52 -11.03 -12.20
C VAL A 232 22.88 -11.57 -10.93
N THR A 233 23.66 -11.67 -9.86
CA THR A 233 23.16 -11.96 -8.50
C THR A 233 22.68 -10.65 -7.87
N LEU A 234 21.44 -10.63 -7.37
CA LEU A 234 20.84 -9.45 -6.76
C LEU A 234 21.17 -9.35 -5.27
N GLY A 235 21.07 -10.45 -4.54
CA GLY A 235 21.33 -10.49 -3.10
C GLY A 235 20.79 -11.75 -2.45
N THR A 236 20.55 -11.69 -1.14
CA THR A 236 20.02 -12.82 -0.36
C THR A 236 18.51 -12.95 -0.50
N THR A 237 17.98 -14.12 -0.17
CA THR A 237 16.53 -14.41 -0.12
C THR A 237 15.79 -13.64 0.97
N GLU A 238 16.49 -13.13 1.98
CA GLU A 238 15.92 -12.29 3.03
C GLU A 238 15.58 -10.88 2.53
N GLU A 239 16.40 -10.35 1.61
CA GLU A 239 16.23 -9.01 1.05
C GLU A 239 15.43 -9.01 -0.27
N HIS A 240 15.56 -10.08 -1.06
CA HIS A 240 14.99 -10.16 -2.40
C HIS A 240 14.17 -11.43 -2.62
N ASN A 241 13.07 -11.29 -3.37
CA ASN A 241 12.22 -12.40 -3.79
C ASN A 241 12.52 -12.74 -5.27
N PRO A 242 12.42 -14.02 -5.70
CA PRO A 242 12.38 -14.39 -7.12
C PRO A 242 11.52 -13.45 -8.01
N TYR A 243 10.33 -13.02 -7.56
CA TYR A 243 9.51 -12.07 -8.34
C TYR A 243 10.19 -10.70 -8.52
N THR A 244 10.89 -10.22 -7.49
CA THR A 244 11.71 -9.00 -7.58
C THR A 244 12.83 -9.20 -8.60
N ALA A 245 13.38 -10.41 -8.67
CA ALA A 245 14.43 -10.75 -9.62
C ALA A 245 13.94 -10.81 -11.07
N GLU A 246 12.73 -11.30 -11.33
CA GLU A 246 12.11 -11.24 -12.65
C GLU A 246 11.90 -9.79 -13.09
N LEU A 247 11.34 -8.95 -12.21
CA LEU A 247 11.15 -7.52 -12.50
C LEU A 247 12.49 -6.83 -12.77
N ALA A 248 13.53 -7.15 -12.00
CA ALA A 248 14.87 -6.65 -12.24
C ALA A 248 15.46 -7.14 -13.57
N ALA A 249 15.20 -8.41 -13.94
CA ALA A 249 15.62 -9.00 -15.21
C ALA A 249 14.98 -8.26 -16.39
N ILE A 250 13.67 -8.01 -16.32
CA ILE A 250 12.92 -7.28 -17.34
C ILE A 250 13.47 -5.87 -17.47
N ALA A 251 13.62 -5.15 -16.36
CA ALA A 251 14.19 -3.80 -16.34
C ALA A 251 15.61 -3.77 -16.91
N ARG A 252 16.43 -4.79 -16.62
CA ARG A 252 17.79 -4.90 -17.15
C ARG A 252 17.79 -5.19 -18.66
N GLY A 253 16.92 -6.08 -19.13
CA GLY A 253 16.73 -6.37 -20.56
C GLY A 253 16.33 -5.13 -21.35
N LEU A 254 15.40 -4.33 -20.82
CA LEU A 254 14.96 -3.08 -21.44
C LEU A 254 16.06 -2.02 -21.51
N LYS A 255 17.00 -1.98 -20.56
CA LYS A 255 18.15 -1.05 -20.59
C LYS A 255 19.14 -1.32 -21.72
N TYR A 256 19.17 -2.54 -22.28
CA TYR A 256 20.01 -2.85 -23.44
C TYR A 256 19.43 -2.33 -24.77
N LEU A 257 18.19 -1.85 -24.76
CA LEU A 257 17.57 -1.30 -25.96
C LEU A 257 18.09 0.12 -26.21
N PRO A 258 18.46 0.48 -27.45
CA PRO A 258 18.69 1.87 -27.80
C PRO A 258 17.38 2.66 -27.71
N GLU A 259 17.44 4.00 -27.77
CA GLU A 259 16.21 4.81 -27.88
C GLU A 259 15.43 4.41 -29.14
N MET A 260 14.28 3.78 -28.94
CA MET A 260 13.40 3.27 -30.01
C MET A 260 12.02 3.90 -29.89
N LYS A 261 11.44 4.33 -31.01
CA LYS A 261 10.05 4.77 -31.12
C LYS A 261 9.29 3.85 -32.08
N TYR A 262 8.01 3.60 -31.79
CA TYR A 262 7.07 2.87 -32.65
C TYR A 262 7.50 1.43 -33.03
N ARG A 263 8.04 0.66 -32.07
CA ARG A 263 8.46 -0.73 -32.29
C ARG A 263 7.86 -1.65 -31.24
N VAL A 264 7.62 -2.90 -31.65
CA VAL A 264 7.10 -3.96 -30.79
C VAL A 264 8.26 -4.63 -30.05
N VAL A 265 8.15 -4.70 -28.73
CA VAL A 265 9.05 -5.44 -27.85
C VAL A 265 8.26 -6.61 -27.26
N VAL A 266 8.77 -7.82 -27.44
CA VAL A 266 8.18 -9.03 -26.86
C VAL A 266 9.07 -9.48 -25.72
N ILE A 267 8.48 -9.58 -24.54
CA ILE A 267 9.14 -10.06 -23.33
C ILE A 267 8.56 -11.44 -23.00
N LEU A 268 9.46 -12.40 -22.81
CA LEU A 268 9.18 -13.77 -22.40
C LEU A 268 9.76 -13.92 -21.00
N THR A 269 8.91 -14.20 -20.02
CA THR A 269 9.27 -14.45 -18.62
C THR A 269 9.13 -15.92 -18.30
#